data_AF-A0A6P2ANP6-F1
#
_entry.id   AF-A0A6P2ANP6-F1
#
_cell.length_a   1.000
_cell.length_b   1.000
_cell.length_c   1.000
_cell.angle_alpha   90.00
_cell.angle_beta   90.00
_cell.angle_gamma   90.00
#
_symmetry.space_group_name_H-M   'P 1'
#
loop_
_entity.id
_entity.type
_entity.pdbx_description
1 polymer ?
#
loop_
_entity_poly.entity_id
_entity_poly.type
_entity_poly.pdbx_seq_one_letter_code
_entity_poly.pdbx_strand_id
1 'polypeptide(L)'
;MTAPLLILIGIVIVSAWALGMLFRRAGAPGAMVLAGVLIGALAGPTTFGRMMPEQYERWVAGGAEHRAELRAIVHEQEASLLAAEAAGFDQEALEEKQREHRAIREPIEAQWRQAKWEHTRPLRWAALISAGLILLTAGRVEGKNHQPASRAQHLTAVNIGFWLATLPAAVVALLGHLWWQWPPEALGAAGAALAIGVWRMPRTDAEATEDAEPGGVYMLLRAGWLSGLIAVVLLGWSIVYAELNPLWVGVLATIPAGILIGYRRLQRPSSGGEAHQPALDLLLAAIAALVVMQIDLIGDFSFWPCLIVAIVSMDGRWTSALVGTLTLGGRRTLRSMRLLLAVVAIGPTQLAVVGIGLSIGLIGPEVGLALVCGAVLAEISGPLRSRVARETRGLEHFEG
;
A
#
# COMPACT_ATOMS: atom_id res chain seq x y z
N MET A 1 27.11 6.57 -0.68
CA MET A 1 25.83 6.96 -0.05
C MET A 1 25.90 8.42 0.33
N THR A 2 24.96 9.24 -0.12
CA THR A 2 24.96 10.68 0.21
C THR A 2 24.36 10.86 1.61
N ALA A 3 25.19 11.25 2.58
CA ALA A 3 24.74 11.70 3.90
C ALA A 3 23.48 12.61 3.90
N PRO A 4 23.31 13.55 2.94
CA PRO A 4 22.10 14.40 2.92
C PRO A 4 20.79 13.63 2.75
N LEU A 5 20.75 12.55 1.96
CA LEU A 5 19.50 11.80 1.76
C LEU A 5 19.06 11.08 3.04
N LEU A 6 20.00 10.52 3.80
CA LEU A 6 19.70 9.88 5.09
C LEU A 6 19.18 10.89 6.12
N ILE A 7 19.79 12.08 6.17
CA ILE A 7 19.36 13.16 7.05
C ILE A 7 17.93 13.59 6.68
N LEU A 8 17.65 13.77 5.38
CA LEU A 8 16.32 14.12 4.91
C LEU A 8 15.28 13.06 5.26
N ILE A 9 15.58 11.77 5.05
CA ILE A 9 14.70 10.65 5.45
C ILE A 9 14.40 10.72 6.95
N GLY A 10 15.42 10.95 7.78
CA GLY A 10 15.24 11.12 9.23
C GLY A 10 14.31 12.29 9.58
N ILE A 11 14.51 13.45 8.95
CA ILE A 11 13.68 14.64 9.14
C ILE A 11 12.23 14.36 8.74
N VAL A 12 12.01 13.71 7.59
CA VAL A 12 10.69 13.35 7.08
C VAL A 12 9.96 12.43 8.06
N ILE A 13 10.63 11.38 8.54
CA ILE A 13 10.04 10.42 9.49
C ILE A 13 9.67 11.10 10.82
N VAL A 14 10.58 11.89 11.39
CA VAL A 14 10.35 12.57 12.67
C VAL A 14 9.25 13.62 12.55
N SER A 15 9.25 14.39 11.45
CA SER A 15 8.20 15.39 11.17
C SER A 15 6.83 14.74 11.00
N ALA A 16 6.75 13.64 10.26
CA ALA A 16 5.51 12.88 10.06
C ALA A 16 4.96 12.36 11.40
N TRP A 17 5.81 11.78 12.24
CA TRP A 17 5.40 11.31 13.56
C TRP A 17 4.95 12.45 14.48
N ALA A 18 5.71 13.55 14.54
CA ALA A 18 5.36 14.71 15.34
C ALA A 18 4.01 15.32 14.93
N LEU A 19 3.78 15.48 13.63
CA LEU A 19 2.49 15.94 13.10
C LEU A 19 1.37 14.93 13.39
N GLY A 20 1.64 13.64 13.29
CA GLY A 20 0.68 12.59 13.64
C GLY A 20 0.27 12.62 15.10
N MET A 21 1.20 12.95 16.01
CA MET A 21 0.90 13.16 17.43
C MET A 21 -0.01 14.37 17.65
N LEU A 22 0.18 15.45 16.89
CA LEU A 22 -0.70 16.63 16.93
C LEU A 22 -2.10 16.30 16.42
N PHE A 23 -2.23 15.63 15.27
CA PHE A 23 -3.50 15.18 14.71
C PHE A 23 -4.24 14.23 15.65
N ARG A 24 -3.53 13.33 16.32
CA ARG A 24 -4.11 12.44 17.32
C ARG A 24 -4.66 13.21 18.51
N ARG A 25 -3.92 14.21 19.01
CA ARG A 25 -4.41 15.09 20.09
C ARG A 25 -5.67 15.86 19.68
N ALA A 26 -5.80 16.18 18.40
CA ALA A 26 -7.00 16.79 17.82
C ALA A 26 -8.14 15.78 17.54
N GLY A 27 -7.96 14.49 17.83
CA GLY A 27 -8.98 13.45 17.61
C GLY A 27 -9.15 13.02 16.15
N ALA A 28 -8.20 13.34 15.26
CA ALA A 28 -8.28 12.96 13.86
C ALA A 28 -8.09 11.43 13.68
N PRO A 29 -8.98 10.73 12.98
CA PRO A 29 -8.80 9.32 12.67
C PRO A 29 -7.67 9.10 11.67
N GLY A 30 -6.98 7.97 11.79
CA GLY A 30 -5.83 7.67 10.92
C GLY A 30 -4.69 8.69 11.05
N ALA A 31 -4.60 9.41 12.18
CA ALA A 31 -3.70 10.55 12.37
C ALA A 31 -2.26 10.32 11.89
N MET A 32 -1.68 9.15 12.17
CA MET A 32 -0.29 8.84 11.77
C MET A 32 -0.16 8.66 10.26
N VAL A 33 -1.12 7.98 9.62
CA VAL A 33 -1.14 7.79 8.17
C VAL A 33 -1.37 9.11 7.46
N LEU A 34 -2.35 9.91 7.91
CA LEU A 34 -2.63 11.24 7.38
C LEU A 34 -1.42 12.17 7.47
N ALA A 35 -0.78 12.24 8.63
CA ALA A 35 0.41 13.05 8.82
C ALA A 35 1.57 12.58 7.94
N GLY A 36 1.76 11.26 7.81
CA GLY A 36 2.73 10.69 6.88
C GLY A 36 2.46 11.09 5.44
N VAL A 37 1.22 10.95 4.96
CA VAL A 37 0.83 11.35 3.60
C VAL A 37 1.10 12.84 3.36
N LEU A 38 0.74 13.73 4.30
CA LEU A 38 0.99 15.16 4.15
C LEU A 38 2.49 15.49 4.11
N ILE A 39 3.28 14.96 5.03
CA ILE A 39 4.73 15.20 5.05
C ILE A 39 5.40 14.58 3.82
N GLY A 40 4.98 13.40 3.39
CA GLY A 40 5.44 12.76 2.16
C GLY A 40 5.12 13.60 0.92
N ALA A 41 3.94 14.19 0.84
CA ALA A 41 3.55 15.09 -0.26
C ALA A 41 4.41 16.36 -0.29
N LEU A 42 4.64 16.95 0.89
CA LEU A 42 5.47 18.14 1.04
C LEU A 42 6.93 17.88 0.67
N ALA A 43 7.51 16.77 1.12
CA ALA A 43 8.89 16.38 0.84
C ALA A 43 9.08 15.71 -0.54
N GLY A 44 7.98 15.31 -1.17
CA GLY A 44 7.95 14.58 -2.43
C GLY A 44 8.03 15.48 -3.67
N PRO A 45 7.87 14.87 -4.86
CA PRO A 45 7.94 15.60 -6.13
C PRO A 45 6.81 16.63 -6.28
N THR A 46 5.64 16.38 -5.67
CA THR A 46 4.45 17.24 -5.72
C THR A 46 4.74 18.68 -5.25
N THR A 47 5.42 18.83 -4.12
CA THR A 47 5.66 20.16 -3.52
C THR A 47 7.14 20.53 -3.59
N PHE A 48 8.01 19.79 -2.89
CA PHE A 48 9.44 20.11 -2.88
C PHE A 48 10.06 20.02 -4.28
N GLY A 49 9.68 19.00 -5.07
CA GLY A 49 10.11 18.86 -6.47
C GLY A 49 9.68 20.00 -7.40
N ARG A 50 8.57 20.69 -7.11
CA ARG A 50 8.10 21.83 -7.90
C ARG A 50 8.66 23.16 -7.43
N MET A 51 8.81 23.33 -6.11
CA MET A 51 9.36 24.56 -5.53
C MET A 51 10.86 24.69 -5.74
N MET A 52 11.58 23.57 -5.67
CA MET A 52 13.04 23.52 -5.73
C MET A 52 13.51 22.31 -6.57
N PRO A 53 13.25 22.32 -7.89
CA PRO A 53 13.47 21.14 -8.75
C PRO A 53 14.92 20.67 -8.77
N GLU A 54 15.89 21.60 -8.80
CA GLU A 54 17.31 21.25 -8.82
C GLU A 54 17.77 20.62 -7.50
N GLN A 55 17.31 21.15 -6.37
CA GLN A 55 17.64 20.62 -5.04
C GLN A 55 16.95 19.28 -4.81
N TYR A 56 15.69 19.14 -5.22
CA TYR A 56 14.96 17.88 -5.15
C TYR A 56 15.66 16.79 -5.99
N GLU A 57 16.09 17.12 -7.20
CA GLU A 57 16.81 16.18 -8.04
C GLU A 57 18.17 15.82 -7.45
N ARG A 58 18.90 16.78 -6.90
CA ARG A 58 20.21 16.52 -6.26
C ARG A 58 20.09 15.70 -4.98
N TRP A 59 19.10 15.97 -4.15
CA TRP A 59 18.99 15.38 -2.80
C TRP A 59 18.13 14.12 -2.78
N VAL A 60 17.03 14.08 -3.53
CA VAL A 60 15.99 13.04 -3.43
C VAL A 60 15.96 12.12 -4.64
N ALA A 61 15.73 12.66 -5.84
CA ALA A 61 15.53 11.83 -7.03
C ALA A 61 16.84 11.22 -7.54
N GLY A 62 17.94 11.99 -7.49
CA GLY A 62 19.21 11.65 -8.12
C GLY A 62 19.19 11.87 -9.64
N GLY A 63 20.33 11.60 -10.27
CA GLY A 63 20.46 11.61 -11.74
C GLY A 63 20.53 13.00 -12.37
N ALA A 64 20.75 14.07 -11.60
CA ALA A 64 20.79 15.45 -12.11
C ALA A 64 21.76 15.65 -13.30
N GLU A 65 22.96 15.07 -13.22
CA GLU A 65 23.97 15.14 -14.28
C GLU A 65 23.50 14.43 -15.56
N HIS A 66 23.00 13.19 -15.42
CA HIS A 66 22.50 12.39 -16.54
C HIS A 66 21.24 13.02 -17.17
N ARG A 67 20.41 13.71 -16.38
CA ARG A 67 19.26 14.44 -16.91
C ARG A 67 19.68 15.69 -17.66
N ALA A 68 20.71 16.40 -17.20
CA ALA A 68 21.25 17.55 -17.92
C ALA A 68 21.83 17.12 -19.27
N GLU A 69 22.56 15.99 -19.31
CA GLU A 69 23.04 15.36 -20.54
C GLU A 69 21.90 14.95 -21.47
N LEU A 70 20.89 14.23 -20.94
CA LEU A 70 19.71 13.84 -21.70
C LEU A 70 18.97 15.05 -22.29
N ARG A 71 18.82 16.14 -21.52
CA ARG A 71 18.21 17.38 -22.02
C ARG A 71 19.02 18.04 -23.12
N ALA A 72 20.35 18.08 -22.99
CA ALA A 72 21.21 18.64 -24.03
C ALA A 72 21.04 17.90 -25.35
N ILE A 73 21.00 16.56 -25.29
CA ILE A 73 20.80 15.72 -26.47
C ILE A 73 19.40 15.85 -27.04
N VAL A 74 18.36 15.86 -26.20
CA VAL A 74 16.98 16.07 -26.67
C VAL A 74 16.85 17.43 -27.37
N HIS A 75 17.43 18.50 -26.82
CA HIS A 75 17.44 19.81 -27.46
C HIS A 75 18.21 19.84 -28.78
N GLU A 76 19.37 19.17 -28.84
CA GLU A 76 20.14 19.03 -30.09
C GLU A 76 19.34 18.24 -31.14
N GLN A 77 18.69 17.15 -30.74
CA GLN A 77 17.85 16.32 -31.59
C GLN A 77 16.63 17.08 -32.13
N GLU A 78 15.94 17.84 -31.27
CA GLU A 78 14.82 18.70 -31.66
C GLU A 78 15.26 19.79 -32.64
N ALA A 79 16.37 20.48 -32.36
CA ALA A 79 16.93 21.49 -33.26
C ALA A 79 17.33 20.88 -34.61
N SER A 80 17.91 19.67 -34.60
CA SER A 80 18.35 18.94 -35.78
C SER A 80 17.17 18.45 -36.64
N LEU A 81 16.04 18.07 -36.03
CA LEU A 81 14.80 17.74 -36.74
C LEU A 81 14.17 18.98 -37.37
N LEU A 82 14.06 20.07 -36.62
CA LEU A 82 13.53 21.35 -37.13
C LEU A 82 14.37 21.89 -38.29
N ALA A 83 15.70 21.78 -38.22
CA ALA A 83 16.58 22.18 -39.30
C ALA A 83 16.43 21.30 -40.56
N ALA A 84 16.25 19.99 -40.39
CA ALA A 84 16.00 19.07 -41.50
C ALA A 84 14.66 19.34 -42.18
N GLU A 85 13.60 19.60 -41.39
CA GLU A 85 12.28 19.99 -41.90
C GLU A 85 12.36 21.31 -42.68
N ALA A 86 13.05 22.32 -42.15
CA ALA A 86 13.24 23.60 -42.83
C ALA A 86 14.08 23.48 -44.12
N ALA A 87 14.97 22.50 -44.21
CA ALA A 87 15.75 22.20 -45.40
C ALA A 87 14.97 21.40 -46.47
N GLY A 88 13.71 21.03 -46.20
CA GLY A 88 12.86 20.29 -47.14
C GLY A 88 13.23 18.82 -47.27
N PHE A 89 13.76 18.20 -46.20
CA PHE A 89 13.98 16.75 -46.18
C PHE A 89 12.65 16.02 -46.40
N ASP A 90 12.71 14.89 -47.12
CA ASP A 90 11.55 14.02 -47.29
C ASP A 90 11.19 13.30 -45.98
N GLN A 91 9.98 12.73 -45.95
CA GLN A 91 9.47 12.05 -44.75
C GLN A 91 10.33 10.83 -44.37
N GLU A 92 10.85 10.10 -45.35
CA GLU A 92 11.69 8.93 -45.11
C GLU A 92 13.00 9.30 -44.42
N ALA A 93 13.67 10.37 -44.86
CA ALA A 93 14.89 10.85 -44.22
C ALA A 93 14.63 11.40 -42.79
N LEU A 94 13.48 12.04 -42.55
CA LEU A 94 13.09 12.46 -41.20
C LEU A 94 12.87 11.25 -40.27
N GLU A 95 12.22 10.19 -40.76
CA GLU A 95 12.01 8.95 -40.00
C GLU A 95 13.33 8.19 -39.71
N GLU A 96 14.26 8.18 -40.66
CA GLU A 96 15.61 7.66 -40.45
C GLU A 96 16.35 8.45 -39.36
N LYS A 97 16.31 9.79 -39.42
CA LYS A 97 16.92 10.66 -38.42
C LYS A 97 16.30 10.48 -37.03
N GLN A 98 14.98 10.29 -36.95
CA GLN A 98 14.30 9.95 -35.68
C GLN A 98 14.71 8.59 -35.13
N ARG A 99 14.99 7.60 -36.00
CA ARG A 99 15.53 6.29 -35.58
C ARG A 99 16.95 6.43 -35.02
N GLU A 100 17.81 7.20 -35.68
CA GLU A 100 19.16 7.52 -35.18
C GLU A 100 19.10 8.24 -33.82
N HIS A 101 18.25 9.26 -33.70
CA HIS A 101 18.04 9.98 -32.45
C HIS A 101 17.58 9.06 -31.32
N ARG A 102 16.66 8.13 -31.59
CA ARG A 102 16.23 7.11 -30.61
C ARG A 102 17.37 6.19 -30.19
N ALA A 103 18.17 5.70 -31.15
CA ALA A 103 19.31 4.83 -30.87
C ALA A 103 20.36 5.49 -29.95
N ILE A 104 20.54 6.82 -30.06
CA ILE A 104 21.43 7.59 -29.17
C ILE A 104 20.77 7.88 -27.82
N ARG A 105 19.47 8.18 -27.80
CA ARG A 105 18.74 8.59 -26.61
C ARG A 105 18.49 7.44 -25.63
N GLU A 106 18.13 6.27 -26.13
CA GLU A 106 17.80 5.08 -25.31
C GLU A 106 18.88 4.69 -24.29
N PRO A 107 20.18 4.56 -24.64
CA PRO A 107 21.21 4.20 -23.66
C PRO A 107 21.37 5.25 -22.57
N ILE A 108 21.21 6.53 -22.89
CA ILE A 108 21.36 7.64 -21.94
C ILE A 108 20.16 7.70 -21.01
N GLU A 109 18.95 7.46 -21.52
CA GLU A 109 17.76 7.28 -20.68
C GLU A 109 17.89 6.07 -19.75
N ALA A 110 18.49 4.97 -20.21
CA ALA A 110 18.76 3.82 -19.37
C ALA A 110 19.75 4.16 -18.24
N GLN A 111 20.83 4.88 -18.55
CA GLN A 111 21.81 5.35 -17.55
C GLN A 111 21.16 6.31 -16.54
N TRP A 112 20.34 7.26 -16.99
CA TRP A 112 19.60 8.17 -16.11
C TRP A 112 18.66 7.40 -15.17
N ARG A 113 17.89 6.43 -15.70
CA ARG A 113 17.02 5.57 -14.89
C ARG A 113 17.82 4.76 -13.85
N GLN A 114 18.96 4.21 -14.25
CA GLN A 114 19.85 3.48 -13.34
C GLN A 114 20.43 4.39 -12.25
N ALA A 115 20.91 5.58 -12.61
CA ALA A 115 21.44 6.55 -11.64
C ALA A 115 20.36 6.98 -10.63
N LYS A 116 19.13 7.24 -11.10
CA LYS A 116 17.98 7.53 -10.23
C LYS A 116 17.68 6.36 -9.29
N TRP A 117 17.70 5.14 -9.82
CA TRP A 117 17.50 3.92 -9.03
C TRP A 117 18.55 3.79 -7.93
N GLU A 118 19.83 3.90 -8.26
CA GLU A 118 20.92 3.77 -7.31
C GLU A 118 20.89 4.87 -6.23
N HIS A 119 20.61 6.12 -6.62
CA HIS A 119 20.53 7.24 -5.69
C HIS A 119 19.38 7.09 -4.69
N THR A 120 18.21 6.65 -5.15
CA THR A 120 17.03 6.44 -4.28
C THR A 120 17.10 5.18 -3.42
N ARG A 121 18.17 4.37 -3.53
CA ARG A 121 18.32 3.11 -2.78
C ARG A 121 18.13 3.25 -1.26
N PRO A 122 18.66 4.29 -0.56
CA PRO A 122 18.43 4.46 0.88
C PRO A 122 16.96 4.69 1.23
N LEU A 123 16.24 5.47 0.42
CA LEU A 123 14.81 5.71 0.59
C LEU A 123 14.02 4.40 0.47
N ARG A 124 14.34 3.63 -0.57
CA ARG A 124 13.69 2.33 -0.85
C ARG A 124 13.96 1.32 0.27
N TRP A 125 15.20 1.25 0.78
CA TRP A 125 15.50 0.44 1.95
C TRP A 125 14.75 0.89 3.20
N ALA A 126 14.66 2.20 3.46
CA ALA A 126 13.90 2.71 4.60
C ALA A 126 12.42 2.30 4.49
N ALA A 127 11.81 2.46 3.32
CA ALA A 127 10.42 2.04 3.08
C ALA A 127 10.24 0.53 3.25
N LEU A 128 11.16 -0.29 2.72
CA LEU A 128 11.13 -1.75 2.86
C LEU A 128 11.31 -2.21 4.31
N ILE A 129 12.22 -1.60 5.06
CA ILE A 129 12.43 -1.88 6.48
C ILE A 129 11.19 -1.50 7.27
N SER A 130 10.63 -0.31 7.03
CA SER A 130 9.39 0.13 7.67
C SER A 130 8.23 -0.83 7.36
N ALA A 131 8.06 -1.23 6.09
CA ALA A 131 7.03 -2.18 5.67
C ALA A 131 7.22 -3.56 6.32
N GLY A 132 8.44 -4.09 6.35
CA GLY A 132 8.75 -5.37 6.99
C GLY A 132 8.54 -5.33 8.51
N LEU A 133 9.02 -4.29 9.19
CA LEU A 133 8.79 -4.09 10.63
C LEU A 133 7.31 -3.95 10.95
N ILE A 134 6.58 -3.24 10.09
CA ILE A 134 5.14 -3.23 10.09
C ILE A 134 4.69 -4.69 10.04
N LEU A 135 4.86 -5.42 8.94
CA LEU A 135 4.32 -6.78 8.77
C LEU A 135 4.69 -7.77 9.90
N LEU A 136 5.86 -7.62 10.54
CA LEU A 136 6.28 -8.41 11.71
C LEU A 136 5.48 -8.13 13.00
N THR A 137 4.77 -7.01 13.05
CA THR A 137 3.83 -6.66 14.12
C THR A 137 2.39 -7.10 13.85
N ALA A 138 2.12 -7.73 12.69
CA ALA A 138 0.84 -8.34 12.37
C ALA A 138 0.42 -9.45 13.36
N GLY A 139 -0.88 -9.67 13.46
CA GLY A 139 -1.49 -10.69 14.31
C GLY A 139 -1.52 -10.35 15.80
N ARG A 140 -1.31 -9.09 16.18
CA ARG A 140 -1.49 -8.65 17.57
C ARG A 140 -2.96 -8.35 17.85
N VAL A 141 -3.46 -8.94 18.93
CA VAL A 141 -4.78 -8.65 19.50
C VAL A 141 -4.59 -7.94 20.82
N GLU A 142 -5.31 -6.84 20.99
CA GLU A 142 -5.38 -6.13 22.25
C GLU A 142 -6.59 -6.59 23.03
N GLY A 143 -6.36 -7.19 24.20
CA GLY A 143 -7.43 -7.71 25.03
C GLY A 143 -6.97 -8.86 25.92
N LYS A 144 -7.76 -9.14 26.96
CA LYS A 144 -7.61 -10.32 27.81
C LYS A 144 -8.75 -11.30 27.46
N ASN A 145 -8.44 -12.59 27.41
CA ASN A 145 -9.41 -13.70 27.32
C ASN A 145 -10.30 -13.74 26.05
N HIS A 146 -9.70 -14.01 24.89
CA HIS A 146 -10.47 -14.37 23.69
C HIS A 146 -10.76 -15.87 23.67
N GLN A 147 -11.95 -16.26 23.26
CA GLN A 147 -12.31 -17.68 23.18
C GLN A 147 -11.66 -18.33 21.95
N PRO A 148 -11.19 -19.59 22.06
CA PRO A 148 -10.70 -20.32 20.89
C PRO A 148 -11.84 -20.58 19.91
N ALA A 149 -11.55 -20.46 18.62
CA ALA A 149 -12.55 -20.72 17.59
C ALA A 149 -12.91 -22.22 17.50
N SER A 150 -14.19 -22.50 17.28
CA SER A 150 -14.71 -23.84 16.99
C SER A 150 -14.26 -24.35 15.61
N ARG A 151 -14.38 -25.67 15.37
CA ARG A 151 -14.10 -26.26 14.05
C ARG A 151 -14.91 -25.63 12.92
N ALA A 152 -16.19 -25.35 13.17
CA ALA A 152 -17.05 -24.68 12.19
C ALA A 152 -16.54 -23.27 11.87
N GLN A 153 -16.12 -22.51 12.88
CA GLN A 153 -15.52 -21.18 12.70
C GLN A 153 -14.19 -21.25 11.94
N HIS A 154 -13.41 -22.33 12.02
CA HIS A 154 -12.22 -22.48 11.18
C HIS A 154 -12.55 -22.59 9.69
N LEU A 155 -13.58 -23.35 9.32
CA LEU A 155 -14.03 -23.43 7.93
C LEU A 155 -14.56 -22.08 7.45
N THR A 156 -15.33 -21.39 8.30
CA THR A 156 -15.79 -20.03 8.03
C THR A 156 -14.62 -19.05 7.85
N ALA A 157 -13.60 -19.10 8.70
CA ALA A 157 -12.41 -18.26 8.58
C ALA A 157 -11.68 -18.49 7.25
N VAL A 158 -11.55 -19.76 6.81
CA VAL A 158 -10.93 -20.10 5.53
C VAL A 158 -11.76 -19.52 4.37
N ASN A 159 -13.07 -19.67 4.42
CA ASN A 159 -13.91 -19.16 3.34
C ASN A 159 -13.94 -17.62 3.30
N ILE A 160 -14.08 -16.95 4.45
CA ILE A 160 -13.96 -15.50 4.55
C ILE A 160 -12.61 -15.04 4.03
N GLY A 161 -11.51 -15.66 4.48
CA GLY A 161 -10.16 -15.27 4.07
C GLY A 161 -9.90 -15.45 2.58
N PHE A 162 -10.44 -16.52 1.98
CA PHE A 162 -10.39 -16.74 0.54
C PHE A 162 -11.12 -15.62 -0.22
N TRP A 163 -12.39 -15.37 0.10
CA TRP A 163 -13.18 -14.36 -0.60
C TRP A 163 -12.65 -12.95 -0.37
N LEU A 164 -12.22 -12.63 0.85
CA LEU A 164 -11.62 -11.35 1.21
C LEU A 164 -10.39 -11.02 0.37
N ALA A 165 -9.62 -12.03 -0.03
CA ALA A 165 -8.48 -11.85 -0.90
C ALA A 165 -8.86 -11.83 -2.39
N THR A 166 -9.63 -12.83 -2.83
CA THR A 166 -9.81 -13.07 -4.26
C THR A 166 -10.72 -12.07 -4.92
N LEU A 167 -11.83 -11.66 -4.29
CA LEU A 167 -12.80 -10.79 -4.94
C LEU A 167 -12.25 -9.36 -5.16
N PRO A 168 -11.65 -8.66 -4.17
CA PRO A 168 -11.07 -7.33 -4.40
C PRO A 168 -9.90 -7.37 -5.39
N ALA A 169 -9.04 -8.40 -5.28
CA ALA A 169 -7.91 -8.57 -6.18
C ALA A 169 -8.36 -8.86 -7.62
N ALA A 170 -9.35 -9.73 -7.82
CA ALA A 170 -9.87 -10.05 -9.15
C ALA A 170 -10.56 -8.85 -9.80
N VAL A 171 -11.35 -8.08 -9.05
CA VAL A 171 -12.01 -6.87 -9.56
C VAL A 171 -10.96 -5.85 -10.03
N VAL A 172 -9.96 -5.53 -9.21
CA VAL A 172 -8.94 -4.54 -9.61
C VAL A 172 -8.01 -5.07 -10.69
N ALA A 173 -7.69 -6.37 -10.69
CA ALA A 173 -6.92 -6.96 -11.78
C ALA A 173 -7.69 -6.91 -13.11
N LEU A 174 -8.98 -7.22 -13.11
CA LEU A 174 -9.83 -7.17 -14.29
C LEU A 174 -9.97 -5.75 -14.84
N LEU A 175 -10.30 -4.78 -13.97
CA LEU A 175 -10.46 -3.38 -14.37
C LEU A 175 -9.13 -2.76 -14.80
N GLY A 176 -8.04 -3.06 -14.07
CA GLY A 176 -6.69 -2.63 -14.43
C GLY A 176 -6.23 -3.17 -15.77
N HIS A 177 -6.56 -4.41 -16.10
CA HIS A 177 -6.25 -4.98 -17.40
C HIS A 177 -7.12 -4.39 -18.52
N LEU A 178 -8.44 -4.34 -18.33
CA LEU A 178 -9.39 -3.96 -19.39
C LEU A 178 -9.41 -2.46 -19.69
N TRP A 179 -9.26 -1.60 -18.67
CA TRP A 179 -9.45 -0.16 -18.83
C TRP A 179 -8.17 0.66 -18.74
N TRP A 180 -7.21 0.21 -17.92
CA TRP A 180 -5.96 0.97 -17.69
C TRP A 180 -4.71 0.31 -18.27
N GLN A 181 -4.86 -0.88 -18.86
CA GLN A 181 -3.77 -1.64 -19.48
C GLN A 181 -2.56 -1.78 -18.54
N TRP A 182 -2.80 -1.94 -17.24
CA TRP A 182 -1.72 -2.13 -16.29
C TRP A 182 -0.94 -3.40 -16.62
N PRO A 183 0.40 -3.35 -16.51
CA PRO A 183 1.22 -4.52 -16.82
C PRO A 183 0.99 -5.63 -15.78
N PRO A 184 1.24 -6.91 -16.11
CA PRO A 184 0.93 -8.06 -15.25
C PRO A 184 1.51 -7.97 -13.85
N GLU A 185 2.75 -7.49 -13.72
CA GLU A 185 3.42 -7.27 -12.45
C GLU A 185 2.67 -6.25 -11.58
N ALA A 186 2.16 -5.17 -12.17
CA ALA A 186 1.39 -4.17 -11.44
C ALA A 186 0.03 -4.72 -11.01
N LEU A 187 -0.63 -5.53 -11.85
CA LEU A 187 -1.88 -6.21 -11.51
C LEU A 187 -1.71 -7.14 -10.30
N GLY A 188 -0.64 -7.94 -10.30
CA GLY A 188 -0.34 -8.85 -9.20
C GLY A 188 -0.04 -8.14 -7.88
N ALA A 189 0.77 -7.07 -7.93
CA ALA A 189 1.10 -6.28 -6.75
C ALA A 189 -0.08 -5.46 -6.21
N ALA A 190 -0.90 -4.87 -7.09
CA ALA A 190 -2.14 -4.20 -6.69
C ALA A 190 -3.14 -5.20 -6.08
N GLY A 191 -3.28 -6.37 -6.70
CA GLY A 191 -4.07 -7.48 -6.17
C GLY A 191 -3.57 -7.91 -4.78
N ALA A 192 -2.25 -8.03 -4.58
CA ALA A 192 -1.67 -8.35 -3.26
C ALA A 192 -1.97 -7.27 -2.20
N ALA A 193 -1.88 -5.99 -2.56
CA ALA A 193 -2.19 -4.88 -1.67
C ALA A 193 -3.66 -4.85 -1.24
N LEU A 194 -4.57 -5.31 -2.11
CA LEU A 194 -6.00 -5.43 -1.83
C LEU A 194 -6.38 -6.78 -1.21
N ALA A 195 -5.54 -7.79 -1.35
CA ALA A 195 -5.73 -9.09 -0.74
C ALA A 195 -5.17 -9.17 0.69
N ILE A 196 -4.26 -8.28 1.09
CA ILE A 196 -3.64 -8.34 2.42
C ILE A 196 -4.70 -8.17 3.51
N GLY A 197 -4.82 -9.13 4.42
CA GLY A 197 -5.91 -9.17 5.39
C GLY A 197 -5.73 -8.26 6.60
N VAL A 198 -6.71 -8.33 7.52
CA VAL A 198 -6.66 -7.64 8.82
C VAL A 198 -5.41 -8.05 9.57
N TRP A 199 -4.67 -7.05 10.03
CA TRP A 199 -3.42 -7.26 10.72
C TRP A 199 -3.53 -7.11 12.24
N ARG A 200 -4.37 -6.17 12.70
CA ARG A 200 -4.55 -5.80 14.11
C ARG A 200 -5.97 -5.35 14.22
N MET A 201 -6.61 -5.83 15.26
CA MET A 201 -7.94 -5.41 15.62
C MET A 201 -7.80 -4.44 16.79
N PRO A 202 -8.18 -3.16 16.63
CA PRO A 202 -8.30 -2.24 17.75
C PRO A 202 -9.17 -2.87 18.83
N ARG A 203 -8.88 -2.59 20.10
CA ARG A 203 -9.62 -3.15 21.23
C ARG A 203 -11.14 -2.99 21.08
N THR A 204 -11.61 -1.83 20.61
CA THR A 204 -13.03 -1.57 20.37
C THR A 204 -13.64 -2.50 19.34
N ASP A 205 -12.92 -2.77 18.26
CA ASP A 205 -13.39 -3.66 17.18
C ASP A 205 -13.29 -5.13 17.63
N ALA A 206 -12.29 -5.47 18.46
CA ALA A 206 -12.14 -6.79 19.03
C ALA A 206 -13.27 -7.12 20.01
N GLU A 207 -13.60 -6.18 20.91
CA GLU A 207 -14.75 -6.30 21.82
C GLU A 207 -16.05 -6.39 21.02
N ALA A 208 -16.25 -5.54 20.02
CA ALA A 208 -17.45 -5.57 19.18
C ALA A 208 -17.59 -6.89 18.39
N THR A 209 -16.48 -7.47 17.94
CA THR A 209 -16.43 -8.75 17.22
C THR A 209 -16.72 -9.92 18.15
N GLU A 210 -16.12 -9.94 19.34
CA GLU A 210 -16.33 -11.02 20.31
C GLU A 210 -17.76 -10.99 20.88
N ASP A 211 -18.34 -9.80 21.06
CA ASP A 211 -19.76 -9.61 21.42
C ASP A 211 -20.70 -10.11 20.31
N ALA A 212 -20.30 -9.96 19.04
CA ALA A 212 -21.07 -10.43 17.91
C ALA A 212 -21.00 -11.96 17.80
N GLU A 213 -19.84 -12.55 18.03
CA GLU A 213 -19.65 -14.00 18.01
C GLU A 213 -18.49 -14.43 18.92
N PRO A 214 -18.72 -15.32 19.90
CA PRO A 214 -17.63 -15.86 20.72
C PRO A 214 -16.57 -16.55 19.84
N GLY A 215 -15.30 -16.17 19.99
CA GLY A 215 -14.21 -16.61 19.10
C GLY A 215 -14.15 -15.91 17.74
N GLY A 216 -14.99 -14.88 17.52
CA GLY A 216 -15.05 -14.11 16.27
C GLY A 216 -13.74 -13.38 15.97
N VAL A 217 -13.05 -12.87 17.00
CA VAL A 217 -11.72 -12.23 16.82
C VAL A 217 -10.72 -13.22 16.24
N TYR A 218 -10.65 -14.42 16.79
CA TYR A 218 -9.76 -15.47 16.30
C TYR A 218 -10.12 -15.90 14.87
N MET A 219 -11.42 -16.04 14.59
CA MET A 219 -11.92 -16.37 13.25
C MET A 219 -11.49 -15.32 12.21
N LEU A 220 -11.69 -14.03 12.48
CA LEU A 220 -11.35 -12.95 11.56
C LEU A 220 -9.84 -12.80 11.35
N LEU A 221 -9.05 -12.97 12.41
CA LEU A 221 -7.59 -12.93 12.26
C LEU A 221 -7.13 -14.10 11.41
N ARG A 222 -7.64 -15.32 11.65
CA ARG A 222 -7.34 -16.47 10.79
C ARG A 222 -7.80 -16.27 9.34
N ALA A 223 -8.89 -15.57 9.11
CA ALA A 223 -9.28 -15.15 7.76
C ALA A 223 -8.26 -14.19 7.15
N GLY A 224 -7.85 -13.16 7.90
CA GLY A 224 -6.84 -12.19 7.46
C GLY A 224 -5.48 -12.84 7.15
N TRP A 225 -5.16 -13.92 7.84
CA TRP A 225 -3.97 -14.74 7.60
C TRP A 225 -3.99 -15.46 6.27
N LEU A 226 -5.07 -16.18 5.99
CA LEU A 226 -5.24 -16.84 4.71
C LEU A 226 -5.23 -15.81 3.57
N SER A 227 -5.90 -14.68 3.79
CA SER A 227 -5.89 -13.54 2.88
C SER A 227 -4.46 -13.04 2.63
N GLY A 228 -3.65 -12.94 3.69
CA GLY A 228 -2.23 -12.59 3.59
C GLY A 228 -1.37 -13.63 2.86
N LEU A 229 -1.64 -14.93 3.02
CA LEU A 229 -0.96 -15.96 2.23
C LEU A 229 -1.26 -15.82 0.73
N ILE A 230 -2.51 -15.54 0.37
CA ILE A 230 -2.90 -15.27 -1.02
C ILE A 230 -2.20 -14.02 -1.53
N ALA A 231 -2.13 -12.95 -0.72
CA ALA A 231 -1.37 -11.75 -1.07
C ALA A 231 0.12 -12.03 -1.35
N VAL A 232 0.75 -12.92 -0.56
CA VAL A 232 2.14 -13.35 -0.82
C VAL A 232 2.27 -14.08 -2.14
N VAL A 233 1.33 -14.95 -2.48
CA VAL A 233 1.33 -15.66 -3.78
C VAL A 233 1.19 -14.67 -4.93
N LEU A 234 0.26 -13.71 -4.84
CA LEU A 234 0.08 -12.67 -5.86
C LEU A 234 1.31 -11.78 -6.01
N LEU A 235 1.96 -11.42 -4.91
CA LEU A 235 3.16 -10.61 -4.94
C LEU A 235 4.37 -11.40 -5.47
N GLY A 236 4.47 -12.70 -5.15
CA GLY A 236 5.47 -13.60 -5.73
C GLY A 236 5.28 -13.78 -7.24
N TRP A 237 4.03 -13.91 -7.69
CA TRP A 237 3.69 -13.94 -9.11
C TRP A 237 4.14 -12.65 -9.82
N SER A 238 3.86 -11.49 -9.22
CA SER A 238 4.30 -10.18 -9.73
C SER A 238 5.84 -10.08 -9.86
N ILE A 239 6.59 -10.55 -8.86
CA ILE A 239 8.06 -10.60 -8.92
C ILE A 239 8.59 -11.47 -10.06
N VAL A 240 7.97 -12.62 -10.29
CA VAL A 240 8.36 -13.54 -11.39
C VAL A 240 8.12 -12.88 -12.74
N TYR A 241 6.98 -12.21 -12.93
CA TYR A 241 6.66 -11.51 -14.18
C TYR A 241 7.58 -10.32 -14.45
N ALA A 242 8.01 -9.62 -13.40
CA ALA A 242 8.94 -8.50 -13.51
C ALA A 242 10.41 -8.93 -13.69
N GLU A 243 10.69 -10.25 -13.79
CA GLU A 243 12.05 -10.83 -13.90
C GLU A 243 13.03 -10.31 -12.83
N LEU A 244 12.50 -9.95 -11.66
CA LEU A 244 13.31 -9.38 -10.60
C LEU A 244 14.18 -10.46 -9.93
N ASN A 245 15.33 -10.01 -9.41
CA ASN A 245 16.26 -10.88 -8.71
C ASN A 245 15.55 -11.70 -7.60
N PRO A 246 15.74 -13.03 -7.53
CA PRO A 246 15.10 -13.88 -6.53
C PRO A 246 15.43 -13.50 -5.08
N LEU A 247 16.47 -12.70 -4.83
CA LEU A 247 16.72 -12.12 -3.50
C LEU A 247 15.52 -11.30 -2.96
N TRP A 248 14.70 -10.72 -3.84
CA TRP A 248 13.47 -10.04 -3.44
C TRP A 248 12.41 -10.98 -2.88
N VAL A 249 12.47 -12.28 -3.21
CA VAL A 249 11.66 -13.32 -2.54
C VAL A 249 12.01 -13.42 -1.05
N GLY A 250 13.25 -13.10 -0.66
CA GLY A 250 13.65 -13.00 0.75
C GLY A 250 12.91 -11.87 1.49
N VAL A 251 12.66 -10.74 0.83
CA VAL A 251 11.82 -9.67 1.38
C VAL A 251 10.37 -10.14 1.48
N LEU A 252 9.87 -10.87 0.48
CA LEU A 252 8.54 -11.48 0.55
C LEU A 252 8.40 -12.46 1.70
N ALA A 253 9.46 -13.19 2.07
CA ALA A 253 9.45 -14.12 3.19
C ALA A 253 9.20 -13.44 4.55
N THR A 254 9.37 -12.11 4.65
CA THR A 254 8.99 -11.35 5.86
C THR A 254 7.48 -11.33 6.08
N ILE A 255 6.66 -11.39 5.02
CA ILE A 255 5.19 -11.43 5.12
C ILE A 255 4.72 -12.76 5.76
N PRO A 256 5.04 -13.97 5.24
CA PRO A 256 4.67 -15.22 5.87
C PRO A 256 5.36 -15.42 7.23
N ALA A 257 6.55 -14.86 7.46
CA ALA A 257 7.18 -14.88 8.78
C ALA A 257 6.44 -14.01 9.80
N GLY A 258 6.08 -12.77 9.41
CA GLY A 258 5.31 -11.84 10.24
C GLY A 258 3.89 -12.32 10.51
N ILE A 259 3.29 -12.96 9.51
CA ILE A 259 2.15 -13.87 9.65
C ILE A 259 2.55 -14.88 10.72
N LEU A 260 3.32 -15.96 10.46
CA LEU A 260 3.60 -17.07 11.40
C LEU A 260 3.88 -16.64 12.87
N ILE A 261 4.68 -15.60 13.08
CA ILE A 261 4.97 -15.02 14.40
C ILE A 261 3.70 -14.50 15.08
N GLY A 262 2.85 -13.77 14.35
CA GLY A 262 1.55 -13.31 14.81
C GLY A 262 0.65 -14.44 15.35
N TYR A 263 0.62 -15.64 14.75
CA TYR A 263 -0.27 -16.73 15.19
C TYR A 263 0.23 -17.39 16.44
N ARG A 264 1.56 -17.51 16.57
CA ARG A 264 2.15 -17.90 17.84
C ARG A 264 1.85 -16.87 18.94
N ARG A 265 1.76 -15.58 18.58
CA ARG A 265 1.36 -14.50 19.51
C ARG A 265 -0.13 -14.50 19.83
N LEU A 266 -1.01 -14.90 18.91
CA LEU A 266 -2.45 -15.08 19.19
C LEU A 266 -2.70 -16.09 20.32
N GLN A 267 -1.79 -17.06 20.47
CA GLN A 267 -1.86 -18.05 21.56
C GLN A 267 -1.36 -17.51 22.91
N ARG A 268 -0.75 -16.31 22.94
CA ARG A 268 -0.17 -15.71 24.15
C ARG A 268 -0.71 -14.30 24.34
N PRO A 269 -1.75 -14.08 25.17
CA PRO A 269 -2.27 -12.74 25.44
C PRO A 269 -1.15 -11.85 25.96
N SER A 270 -0.85 -10.79 25.20
CA SER A 270 0.22 -9.85 25.53
C SER A 270 -0.30 -8.84 26.55
N SER A 271 0.25 -8.86 27.77
CA SER A 271 -0.03 -7.87 28.82
C SER A 271 0.66 -6.51 28.60
N GLY A 272 1.54 -6.37 27.60
CA GLY A 272 2.40 -5.19 27.38
C GLY A 272 1.86 -4.13 26.42
N GLY A 273 0.54 -3.97 26.30
CA GLY A 273 -0.13 -3.22 25.22
C GLY A 273 0.32 -1.76 25.02
N GLU A 274 0.72 -1.05 26.07
CA GLU A 274 0.97 0.39 25.99
C GLU A 274 2.41 0.76 25.58
N ALA A 275 3.41 -0.05 25.95
CA ALA A 275 4.82 0.30 25.73
C ALA A 275 5.26 0.28 24.25
N HIS A 276 4.49 -0.38 23.36
CA HIS A 276 4.86 -0.56 21.95
C HIS A 276 4.15 0.41 21.00
N GLN A 277 3.21 1.19 21.50
CA GLN A 277 2.40 2.09 20.70
C GLN A 277 3.21 3.20 20.00
N PRO A 278 4.15 3.92 20.65
CA PRO A 278 4.88 5.00 19.98
C PRO A 278 5.80 4.51 18.86
N ALA A 279 6.38 3.31 18.99
CA ALA A 279 7.21 2.71 17.95
C ALA A 279 6.38 2.35 16.71
N LEU A 280 5.19 1.78 16.91
CA LEU A 280 4.28 1.50 15.80
C LEU A 280 3.81 2.80 15.15
N ASP A 281 3.45 3.81 15.94
CA ASP A 281 3.03 5.11 15.42
C ASP A 281 4.07 5.76 14.53
N LEU A 282 5.34 5.71 14.96
CA LEU A 282 6.48 6.16 14.16
C LEU A 282 6.57 5.39 12.85
N LEU A 283 6.44 4.05 12.89
CA LEU A 283 6.48 3.22 11.69
C LEU A 283 5.33 3.54 10.72
N LEU A 284 4.11 3.76 11.21
CA LEU A 284 2.95 4.11 10.39
C LEU A 284 3.13 5.46 9.70
N ALA A 285 3.58 6.46 10.45
CA ALA A 285 3.89 7.78 9.89
C ALA A 285 5.05 7.70 8.88
N ALA A 286 6.09 6.92 9.20
CA ALA A 286 7.24 6.70 8.33
C ALA A 286 6.83 6.05 7.00
N ILE A 287 6.14 4.90 7.02
CA ILE A 287 5.79 4.20 5.78
C ILE A 287 4.91 5.07 4.88
N ALA A 288 3.92 5.76 5.45
CA ALA A 288 3.04 6.64 4.69
C ALA A 288 3.83 7.79 4.05
N ALA A 289 4.75 8.42 4.78
CA ALA A 289 5.59 9.48 4.24
C ALA A 289 6.55 8.98 3.14
N LEU A 290 7.25 7.87 3.39
CA LEU A 290 8.23 7.33 2.44
C LEU A 290 7.58 6.80 1.16
N VAL A 291 6.36 6.27 1.26
CA VAL A 291 5.55 5.86 0.10
C VAL A 291 5.13 7.07 -0.72
N VAL A 292 4.52 8.07 -0.09
CA VAL A 292 4.00 9.24 -0.79
C VAL A 292 5.11 10.12 -1.35
N MET A 293 6.29 10.15 -0.72
CA MET A 293 7.45 10.89 -1.23
C MET A 293 7.95 10.38 -2.60
N GLN A 294 7.52 9.19 -3.02
CA GLN A 294 7.84 8.59 -4.33
C GLN A 294 6.79 8.90 -5.42
N ILE A 295 5.70 9.58 -5.08
CA ILE A 295 4.53 9.80 -5.94
C ILE A 295 4.35 11.31 -6.17
N ASP A 296 4.16 11.74 -7.42
CA ASP A 296 3.65 13.08 -7.73
C ASP A 296 2.12 13.05 -7.66
N LEU A 297 1.56 13.51 -6.55
CA LEU A 297 0.12 13.49 -6.29
C LEU A 297 -0.71 14.25 -7.33
N ILE A 298 -0.10 15.17 -8.08
CA ILE A 298 -0.79 15.93 -9.12
C ILE A 298 -0.49 15.34 -10.50
N GLY A 299 0.76 14.93 -10.74
CA GLY A 299 1.17 14.34 -12.02
C GLY A 299 0.66 12.92 -12.25
N ASP A 300 0.61 12.11 -11.18
CA ASP A 300 0.23 10.70 -11.22
C ASP A 300 -1.27 10.49 -10.88
N PHE A 301 -2.03 11.57 -10.69
CA PHE A 301 -3.44 11.47 -10.34
C PHE A 301 -4.30 11.05 -11.53
N SER A 302 -4.87 9.87 -11.40
CA SER A 302 -5.88 9.34 -12.30
C SER A 302 -7.17 9.12 -11.53
N PHE A 303 -8.20 9.90 -11.86
CA PHE A 303 -9.45 9.97 -11.09
C PHE A 303 -10.11 8.59 -10.94
N TRP A 304 -10.25 7.86 -12.05
CA TRP A 304 -10.96 6.57 -12.07
C TRP A 304 -10.26 5.46 -11.28
N PRO A 305 -8.95 5.19 -11.48
CA PRO A 305 -8.21 4.28 -10.62
C PRO A 305 -8.31 4.63 -9.13
N CYS A 306 -8.12 5.90 -8.77
CA CYS A 306 -8.17 6.33 -7.37
C CYS A 306 -9.55 6.06 -6.76
N LEU A 307 -10.62 6.43 -7.47
CA LEU A 307 -12.00 6.23 -7.00
C LEU A 307 -12.34 4.74 -6.87
N ILE A 308 -12.06 3.94 -7.89
CA ILE A 308 -12.40 2.51 -7.90
C ILE A 308 -11.60 1.75 -6.86
N VAL A 309 -10.28 1.97 -6.78
CA VAL A 309 -9.44 1.30 -5.78
C VAL A 309 -9.84 1.72 -4.37
N ALA A 310 -10.26 2.97 -4.15
CA ALA A 310 -10.81 3.42 -2.89
C ALA A 310 -12.09 2.66 -2.49
N ILE A 311 -13.05 2.56 -3.41
CA ILE A 311 -14.29 1.80 -3.20
C ILE A 311 -14.00 0.33 -2.95
N VAL A 312 -13.14 -0.30 -3.75
CA VAL A 312 -12.78 -1.71 -3.60
C VAL A 312 -12.04 -1.98 -2.28
N SER A 313 -11.17 -1.04 -1.86
CA SER A 313 -10.44 -1.13 -0.59
C SER A 313 -11.38 -1.07 0.63
N MET A 314 -12.49 -0.35 0.55
CA MET A 314 -13.47 -0.25 1.64
C MET A 314 -14.62 -1.25 1.47
N ASP A 315 -15.49 -1.00 0.50
CA ASP A 315 -16.74 -1.74 0.29
C ASP A 315 -16.50 -3.10 -0.33
N GLY A 316 -15.49 -3.22 -1.20
CA GLY A 316 -15.12 -4.48 -1.82
C GLY A 316 -14.79 -5.53 -0.77
N ARG A 317 -14.02 -5.17 0.27
CA ARG A 317 -13.62 -6.11 1.34
C ARG A 317 -14.74 -6.52 2.25
N TRP A 318 -15.58 -5.56 2.64
CA TRP A 318 -16.78 -5.87 3.42
C TRP A 318 -17.72 -6.81 2.64
N THR A 319 -17.98 -6.50 1.37
CA THR A 319 -18.82 -7.31 0.47
C THR A 319 -18.22 -8.71 0.29
N SER A 320 -16.90 -8.79 0.12
CA SER A 320 -16.18 -10.06 -0.02
C SER A 320 -16.33 -10.95 1.21
N ALA A 321 -16.17 -10.34 2.39
CA ALA A 321 -16.32 -11.08 3.63
C ALA A 321 -17.78 -11.52 3.84
N LEU A 322 -18.76 -10.72 3.41
CA LEU A 322 -20.17 -11.11 3.38
C LEU A 322 -20.44 -12.29 2.43
N VAL A 323 -19.87 -12.29 1.23
CA VAL A 323 -19.95 -13.46 0.33
C VAL A 323 -19.35 -14.70 1.00
N GLY A 324 -18.22 -14.54 1.71
CA GLY A 324 -17.60 -15.60 2.50
C GLY A 324 -18.45 -16.10 3.67
N THR A 325 -19.27 -15.26 4.31
CA THR A 325 -20.18 -15.74 5.36
C THR A 325 -21.43 -16.40 4.80
N LEU A 326 -21.93 -15.93 3.66
CA LEU A 326 -23.17 -16.42 3.04
C LEU A 326 -23.00 -17.76 2.31
N THR A 327 -21.87 -17.98 1.65
CA THR A 327 -21.64 -19.17 0.81
C THR A 327 -21.57 -20.49 1.60
N LEU A 328 -21.23 -20.44 2.90
CA LEU A 328 -21.30 -21.61 3.79
C LEU A 328 -22.67 -21.78 4.49
N GLY A 329 -23.71 -21.05 4.03
CA GLY A 329 -25.12 -21.38 4.28
C GLY A 329 -25.69 -21.11 5.67
N GLY A 330 -24.93 -20.52 6.60
CA GLY A 330 -25.31 -20.50 8.02
C GLY A 330 -25.64 -19.16 8.67
N ARG A 331 -25.36 -18.02 8.02
CA ARG A 331 -25.34 -16.71 8.72
C ARG A 331 -26.15 -15.65 7.97
N ARG A 332 -27.36 -15.39 8.44
CA ARG A 332 -28.25 -14.33 7.94
C ARG A 332 -28.62 -13.41 9.11
N THR A 333 -27.85 -12.36 9.40
CA THR A 333 -28.19 -11.40 10.48
C THR A 333 -27.36 -10.13 10.43
N LEU A 334 -27.87 -9.06 11.04
CA LEU A 334 -27.15 -7.84 11.46
C LEU A 334 -25.88 -8.15 12.28
N ARG A 335 -25.87 -9.28 12.99
CA ARG A 335 -24.73 -9.80 13.75
C ARG A 335 -23.52 -10.10 12.87
N SER A 336 -23.77 -10.56 11.65
CA SER A 336 -22.72 -10.74 10.66
C SER A 336 -22.18 -9.40 10.16
N MET A 337 -23.02 -8.37 10.01
CA MET A 337 -22.53 -7.04 9.61
C MET A 337 -21.56 -6.45 10.64
N ARG A 338 -21.86 -6.56 11.94
CA ARG A 338 -20.96 -6.10 13.02
C ARG A 338 -19.60 -6.78 12.97
N LEU A 339 -19.60 -8.10 12.78
CA LEU A 339 -18.39 -8.90 12.64
C LEU A 339 -17.59 -8.47 11.40
N LEU A 340 -18.27 -8.22 10.28
CA LEU A 340 -17.63 -7.86 9.02
C LEU A 340 -17.07 -6.44 8.97
N LEU A 341 -17.60 -5.50 9.77
CA LEU A 341 -17.08 -4.13 9.86
C LEU A 341 -15.65 -4.08 10.45
N ALA A 342 -15.28 -5.04 11.28
CA ALA A 342 -13.93 -5.18 11.81
C ALA A 342 -12.91 -5.66 10.77
N VAL A 343 -13.36 -6.17 9.61
CA VAL A 343 -12.50 -6.71 8.55
C VAL A 343 -11.78 -5.62 7.74
N VAL A 344 -12.21 -4.36 7.88
CA VAL A 344 -11.71 -3.23 7.07
C VAL A 344 -10.51 -2.52 7.74
N ALA A 345 -9.99 -3.02 8.86
CA ALA A 345 -8.81 -2.47 9.54
C ALA A 345 -7.48 -2.97 8.90
N ILE A 346 -7.11 -2.36 7.76
CA ILE A 346 -6.04 -2.84 6.86
C ILE A 346 -5.08 -1.76 6.36
N GLY A 347 -5.32 -0.47 6.64
CA GLY A 347 -4.58 0.62 6.00
C GLY A 347 -3.05 0.47 6.10
N PRO A 348 -2.50 0.18 7.30
CA PRO A 348 -1.08 -0.09 7.48
C PRO A 348 -0.51 -1.21 6.63
N THR A 349 -1.21 -2.35 6.52
CA THR A 349 -0.73 -3.50 5.74
C THR A 349 -0.82 -3.24 4.26
N GLN A 350 -1.89 -2.59 3.81
CA GLN A 350 -2.01 -2.15 2.43
C GLN A 350 -0.87 -1.18 2.07
N LEU A 351 -0.59 -0.17 2.90
CA LEU A 351 0.55 0.74 2.71
C LEU A 351 1.90 0.01 2.72
N ALA A 352 2.07 -1.02 3.55
CA ALA A 352 3.28 -1.82 3.56
C ALA A 352 3.51 -2.52 2.21
N VAL A 353 2.47 -3.15 1.67
CA VAL A 353 2.55 -3.85 0.38
C VAL A 353 2.76 -2.85 -0.76
N VAL A 354 2.11 -1.69 -0.72
CA VAL A 354 2.34 -0.59 -1.68
C VAL A 354 3.77 -0.09 -1.61
N GLY A 355 4.30 0.13 -0.41
CA GLY A 355 5.68 0.57 -0.21
C GLY A 355 6.71 -0.45 -0.68
N ILE A 356 6.43 -1.74 -0.51
CA ILE A 356 7.23 -2.81 -1.14
C ILE A 356 7.15 -2.65 -2.65
N GLY A 357 5.94 -2.68 -3.24
CA GLY A 357 5.73 -2.61 -4.68
C GLY A 357 6.43 -1.43 -5.35
N LEU A 358 6.31 -0.21 -4.80
CA LEU A 358 7.00 0.98 -5.31
C LEU A 358 8.52 0.88 -5.16
N SER A 359 9.01 0.41 -4.00
CA SER A 359 10.45 0.36 -3.71
C SER A 359 11.21 -0.65 -4.57
N ILE A 360 10.53 -1.69 -5.04
CA ILE A 360 11.09 -2.70 -5.94
C ILE A 360 10.64 -2.53 -7.40
N GLY A 361 9.83 -1.51 -7.70
CA GLY A 361 9.43 -1.16 -9.07
C GLY A 361 8.34 -2.06 -9.67
N LEU A 362 7.57 -2.78 -8.86
CA LEU A 362 6.46 -3.63 -9.33
C LEU A 362 5.21 -2.83 -9.70
N ILE A 363 4.99 -1.69 -9.04
CA ILE A 363 3.88 -0.79 -9.35
C ILE A 363 4.42 0.58 -9.71
N GLY A 364 3.82 1.19 -10.73
CA GLY A 364 4.07 2.58 -11.07
C GLY A 364 3.46 3.55 -10.05
N PRO A 365 3.88 4.82 -10.05
CA PRO A 365 3.36 5.85 -9.15
C PRO A 365 1.83 6.03 -9.21
N GLU A 366 1.22 5.93 -10.40
CA GLU A 366 -0.24 6.03 -10.58
C GLU A 366 -1.00 4.94 -9.79
N VAL A 367 -0.59 3.68 -9.95
CA VAL A 367 -1.16 2.54 -9.22
C VAL A 367 -0.90 2.68 -7.71
N GLY A 368 0.33 3.10 -7.36
CA GLY A 368 0.71 3.40 -5.99
C GLY A 368 -0.20 4.43 -5.35
N LEU A 369 -0.51 5.53 -6.05
CA LEU A 369 -1.40 6.58 -5.57
C LEU A 369 -2.81 6.05 -5.31
N ALA A 370 -3.38 5.32 -6.26
CA ALA A 370 -4.71 4.74 -6.12
C ALA A 370 -4.80 3.83 -4.87
N LEU A 371 -3.79 3.00 -4.64
CA LEU A 371 -3.72 2.11 -3.47
C LEU A 371 -3.49 2.88 -2.16
N VAL A 372 -2.69 3.95 -2.17
CA VAL A 372 -2.54 4.85 -1.02
C VAL A 372 -3.87 5.50 -0.67
N CYS A 373 -4.62 6.01 -1.65
CA CYS A 373 -5.94 6.59 -1.43
C CYS A 373 -6.89 5.59 -0.75
N GLY A 374 -6.92 4.34 -1.23
CA GLY A 374 -7.70 3.28 -0.59
C GLY A 374 -7.29 2.99 0.85
N ALA A 375 -5.98 2.95 1.13
CA ALA A 375 -5.47 2.71 2.48
C ALA A 375 -5.78 3.88 3.43
N VAL A 376 -5.62 5.13 2.95
CA VAL A 376 -5.95 6.34 3.71
C VAL A 376 -7.44 6.39 4.04
N LEU A 377 -8.31 6.13 3.07
CA LEU A 377 -9.76 6.11 3.28
C LEU A 377 -10.18 5.00 4.25
N ALA A 378 -9.54 3.83 4.18
CA ALA A 378 -9.78 2.74 5.12
C ALA A 378 -9.43 3.14 6.58
N GLU A 379 -8.42 3.99 6.80
CA GLU A 379 -8.06 4.49 8.12
C GLU A 379 -8.97 5.61 8.61
N ILE A 380 -9.27 6.59 7.76
CA ILE A 380 -10.13 7.73 8.12
C ILE A 380 -11.55 7.27 8.44
N SER A 381 -12.06 6.27 7.71
CA SER A 381 -13.40 5.72 7.93
C SER A 381 -13.52 4.83 9.17
N GLY A 382 -12.41 4.51 9.85
CA GLY A 382 -12.39 3.65 11.04
C GLY A 382 -13.44 4.00 12.11
N PRO A 383 -13.50 5.24 12.63
CA PRO A 383 -14.48 5.60 13.65
C PRO A 383 -15.92 5.52 13.18
N LEU A 384 -16.18 5.83 11.89
CA LEU A 384 -17.52 5.72 11.31
C LEU A 384 -17.97 4.25 11.35
N ARG A 385 -17.10 3.31 10.96
CA ARG A 385 -17.37 1.88 11.04
C ARG A 385 -17.63 1.43 12.49
N SER A 386 -16.80 1.84 13.44
CA SER A 386 -17.00 1.50 14.85
C SER A 386 -18.27 2.13 15.43
N ARG A 387 -18.73 3.27 14.90
CA ARG A 387 -20.03 3.86 15.26
C ARG A 387 -21.19 3.04 14.71
N VAL A 388 -21.17 2.70 13.42
CA VAL A 388 -22.20 1.85 12.78
C VAL A 388 -22.28 0.48 13.46
N ALA A 389 -21.14 -0.11 13.83
CA ALA A 389 -21.09 -1.38 14.56
C ALA A 389 -21.72 -1.30 15.97
N ARG A 390 -21.69 -0.13 16.61
CA ARG A 390 -22.36 0.10 17.90
C ARG A 390 -23.85 0.36 17.74
N GLU A 391 -24.26 1.13 16.73
CA GLU A 391 -25.67 1.43 16.47
C GLU A 391 -26.45 0.16 16.07
N THR A 392 -25.85 -0.71 15.26
CA THR A 392 -26.43 -2.01 14.87
C THR A 392 -26.67 -2.94 16.06
N ARG A 393 -25.85 -2.90 17.12
CA ARG A 393 -26.09 -3.64 18.38
C ARG A 393 -27.40 -3.23 19.05
N GLY A 394 -27.77 -1.95 18.96
CA GLY A 394 -29.02 -1.44 19.51
C GLY A 394 -30.24 -2.02 18.80
N LEU A 395 -30.17 -2.20 17.48
CA LEU A 395 -31.26 -2.75 16.67
C LEU A 395 -31.50 -4.25 16.94
N GLU A 396 -30.43 -5.02 17.21
CA GLU A 396 -30.53 -6.45 17.55
C GLU A 396 -31.36 -6.71 18.82
N HIS A 397 -31.41 -5.74 19.76
CA HIS A 397 -32.22 -5.87 20.97
C HIS A 397 -33.73 -5.70 20.74
N PHE A 398 -34.14 -5.27 19.55
CA PHE A 398 -35.56 -5.12 19.18
C PHE A 398 -36.09 -6.29 18.34
N GLU A 399 -35.22 -7.14 17.79
CA GLU A 399 -35.62 -8.29 16.94
C GLU A 399 -35.70 -9.63 17.70
N GLY A 400 -35.17 -9.69 18.93
CA GLY A 400 -35.24 -10.88 19.80
C GLY A 400 -36.19 -10.65 20.96
#